data_AF-A0A2U0D6E7-F1
#
_entry.id   AF-A0A2U0D6E7-F1
#
_cell.length_a   1.000
_cell.length_b   1.000
_cell.length_c   1.000
_cell.angle_alpha   90.00
_cell.angle_beta   90.00
_cell.angle_gamma   90.00
#
_symmetry.space_group_name_H-M   'P 1'
#
loop_
_entity.id
_entity.type
_entity.pdbx_description
1 polymer ?
#
loop_
_entity_poly.entity_id
_entity_poly.type
_entity_poly.pdbx_seq_one_letter_code
_entity_poly.pdbx_strand_id
1 'polypeptide(L)'
;MDFKLTNMRKHLILIFLFLSIYIFSQNIKCETTDYVKNIDNREYSTYQYINSSYSQSRPLIIFITSSDIFMKVHEKVPIIFSTKQEYTDVYLLGIKNFNKNNIDQIDDKIIKNFINDIIKYRNFHNLQQNNIEFISSRVSYLEDNNLCKFLNCKRAR
;
A
#
# COMPACT_ATOMS: atom_id res chain seq x y z
N MET A 1 -20.35 10.98 49.47
CA MET A 1 -20.46 11.46 48.07
C MET A 1 -19.69 10.57 47.09
N ASP A 2 -18.93 9.59 47.61
CA ASP A 2 -17.94 8.80 46.86
C ASP A 2 -18.50 7.61 46.06
N PHE A 3 -19.69 7.11 46.42
CA PHE A 3 -20.30 5.94 45.76
C PHE A 3 -20.81 6.27 44.33
N LYS A 4 -21.31 7.50 44.11
CA LYS A 4 -21.73 7.97 42.78
C LYS A 4 -20.52 8.14 41.84
N LEU A 5 -19.41 8.68 42.36
CA LEU A 5 -18.20 8.92 41.59
C LEU A 5 -17.53 7.61 41.11
N THR A 6 -17.50 6.61 41.99
CA THR A 6 -16.93 5.28 41.65
C THR A 6 -17.79 4.55 40.62
N ASN A 7 -19.12 4.67 40.66
CA ASN A 7 -20.00 4.05 39.67
C ASN A 7 -19.91 4.75 38.29
N MET A 8 -19.82 6.09 38.26
CA MET A 8 -19.59 6.85 37.02
C MET A 8 -18.25 6.54 36.36
N ARG A 9 -17.18 6.35 37.16
CA ARG A 9 -15.86 5.93 36.65
C ARG A 9 -15.92 4.56 35.97
N LYS A 10 -16.65 3.60 36.53
CA LYS A 10 -16.83 2.27 35.92
C LYS A 10 -17.52 2.34 34.56
N HIS A 11 -18.54 3.19 34.42
CA HIS A 11 -19.25 3.38 33.15
C HIS A 11 -18.38 4.07 32.10
N LEU A 12 -17.60 5.08 32.49
CA LEU A 12 -16.62 5.73 31.60
C LEU A 12 -15.55 4.75 31.11
N ILE A 13 -15.02 3.90 32.00
CA ILE A 13 -14.06 2.85 31.63
C ILE A 13 -14.69 1.85 30.65
N LEU A 14 -15.94 1.44 30.89
CA LEU A 14 -16.66 0.52 30.00
C LEU A 14 -16.86 1.13 28.61
N ILE A 15 -17.30 2.39 28.53
CA ILE A 15 -17.47 3.12 27.26
C ILE A 15 -16.13 3.23 26.53
N PHE A 16 -15.05 3.56 27.24
CA PHE A 16 -13.71 3.64 26.65
C PHE A 16 -13.23 2.28 26.14
N LEU A 17 -13.49 1.19 26.86
CA LEU A 17 -13.17 -0.17 26.42
C LEU A 17 -13.92 -0.54 25.13
N PHE A 18 -15.22 -0.28 25.06
CA PHE A 18 -16.00 -0.55 23.83
C PHE A 18 -15.57 0.32 22.65
N LEU A 19 -15.29 1.61 22.87
CA LEU A 19 -14.72 2.49 21.84
C LEU A 19 -13.35 2.01 21.38
N SER A 20 -12.48 1.56 22.30
CA SER A 20 -11.16 1.06 21.95
C SER A 20 -11.24 -0.18 21.05
N ILE A 21 -12.13 -1.13 21.35
CA ILE A 21 -12.32 -2.32 20.51
C ILE A 21 -12.80 -1.90 19.11
N TYR A 22 -13.73 -0.96 19.01
CA TYR A 22 -14.24 -0.50 17.72
C TYR A 22 -13.18 0.24 16.89
N ILE A 23 -12.30 1.01 17.55
CA ILE A 23 -11.25 1.80 16.90
C ILE A 23 -10.06 0.91 16.47
N PHE A 24 -9.71 -0.12 17.26
CA PHE A 24 -8.48 -0.89 17.04
C PHE A 24 -8.68 -2.27 16.36
N SER A 25 -9.92 -2.75 16.13
CA SER A 25 -10.17 -4.15 15.74
C SER A 25 -10.29 -4.46 14.23
N GLN A 26 -9.93 -3.56 13.30
CA GLN A 26 -10.09 -3.83 11.87
C GLN A 26 -8.75 -4.00 11.16
N ASN A 27 -8.16 -5.19 11.27
CA ASN A 27 -7.03 -5.59 10.42
C ASN A 27 -7.55 -5.93 9.02
N ILE A 28 -7.12 -5.17 8.02
CA ILE A 28 -7.35 -5.45 6.61
C ILE A 28 -6.08 -6.07 6.05
N LYS A 29 -6.21 -7.30 5.56
CA LYS A 29 -5.24 -7.91 4.66
C LYS A 29 -5.89 -8.05 3.30
N CYS A 30 -5.33 -7.40 2.29
CA CYS A 30 -5.81 -7.48 0.91
C CYS A 30 -4.63 -7.70 -0.02
N GLU A 31 -4.82 -8.59 -0.99
CA GLU A 31 -3.84 -8.88 -2.02
C GLU A 31 -4.59 -9.02 -3.35
N THR A 32 -4.29 -8.12 -4.28
CA THR A 32 -4.92 -8.08 -5.60
C THR A 32 -3.83 -8.05 -6.65
N THR A 33 -3.92 -8.95 -7.62
CA THR A 33 -3.02 -8.97 -8.77
C THR A 33 -3.84 -8.99 -10.04
N ASP A 34 -3.57 -8.03 -10.93
CA ASP A 34 -4.13 -8.04 -12.27
C ASP A 34 -2.99 -8.21 -13.28
N TYR A 35 -3.01 -9.35 -13.95
CA TYR A 35 -2.04 -9.68 -14.99
C TYR A 35 -2.53 -9.23 -16.37
N VAL A 36 -1.58 -8.86 -17.23
CA VAL A 36 -1.79 -8.67 -18.68
C VAL A 36 -2.93 -7.70 -19.02
N LYS A 37 -2.95 -6.53 -18.36
CA LYS A 37 -3.71 -5.38 -18.86
C LYS A 37 -3.02 -4.81 -20.09
N ASN A 38 -3.77 -4.17 -20.99
CA ASN A 38 -3.22 -3.60 -22.22
C ASN A 38 -3.74 -2.19 -22.45
N ILE A 39 -2.83 -1.26 -22.73
CA ILE A 39 -3.13 0.08 -23.24
C ILE A 39 -2.23 0.31 -24.45
N ASP A 40 -2.83 0.69 -25.59
CA ASP A 40 -2.13 1.06 -26.81
C ASP A 40 -1.07 0.01 -27.24
N ASN A 41 -1.42 -1.28 -27.17
CA ASN A 41 -0.57 -2.44 -27.46
C ASN A 41 0.61 -2.64 -26.51
N ARG A 42 0.65 -1.96 -25.36
CA ARG A 42 1.62 -2.23 -24.30
C ARG A 42 0.95 -2.95 -23.14
N GLU A 43 1.47 -4.14 -22.86
CA GLU A 43 1.05 -4.93 -21.72
C GLU A 43 1.65 -4.39 -20.43
N TYR A 44 0.84 -4.41 -19.37
CA TYR A 44 1.26 -4.10 -18.03
C TYR A 44 0.52 -4.94 -17.00
N SER A 45 1.05 -5.04 -15.80
CA SER A 45 0.47 -5.78 -14.68
C SER A 45 0.53 -4.94 -13.42
N THR A 46 -0.48 -5.07 -12.57
CA THR A 46 -0.59 -4.31 -11.33
C THR A 46 -0.73 -5.26 -10.17
N TYR A 47 -0.05 -4.94 -9.07
CA TYR A 47 -0.12 -5.68 -7.82
C TYR A 47 -0.36 -4.70 -6.67
N GLN A 48 -1.28 -5.06 -5.79
CA GLN A 48 -1.61 -4.33 -4.58
C GLN A 48 -1.53 -5.28 -3.40
N TYR A 49 -0.73 -4.93 -2.40
CA TYR A 49 -0.66 -5.62 -1.14
C TYR A 49 -0.91 -4.66 0.01
N ILE A 50 -1.86 -5.02 0.86
CA ILE A 50 -2.28 -4.26 2.03
C ILE A 50 -2.20 -5.20 3.22
N ASN A 51 -1.50 -4.77 4.26
CA ASN A 51 -1.55 -5.42 5.56
C ASN A 51 -1.52 -4.35 6.65
N SER A 52 -2.71 -3.90 7.07
CA SER A 52 -2.87 -2.73 7.93
C SER A 52 -4.07 -2.86 8.85
N SER A 53 -3.98 -2.42 10.11
CA SER A 53 -5.21 -2.03 10.80
C SER A 53 -5.74 -0.70 10.23
N TYR A 54 -7.06 -0.53 10.28
CA TYR A 54 -7.76 0.63 9.73
C TYR A 54 -7.21 1.94 10.34
N SER A 55 -6.36 2.63 9.58
CA SER A 55 -5.71 3.88 9.99
C SER A 55 -5.71 4.86 8.81
N GLN A 56 -5.97 6.14 9.08
CA GLN A 56 -6.02 7.17 8.03
C GLN A 56 -4.64 7.52 7.46
N SER A 57 -3.57 7.37 8.26
CA SER A 57 -2.20 7.79 7.89
C SER A 57 -1.39 6.70 7.18
N ARG A 58 -2.00 5.54 6.86
CA ARG A 58 -1.37 4.35 6.25
C ARG A 58 -0.28 4.75 5.23
N PRO A 59 1.02 4.50 5.56
CA PRO A 59 2.11 4.74 4.65
C PRO A 59 1.91 4.06 3.30
N LEU A 60 2.45 4.68 2.25
CA LEU A 60 2.27 4.29 0.87
C LEU A 60 3.63 4.05 0.23
N ILE A 61 3.81 2.86 -0.36
CA ILE A 61 4.99 2.48 -1.11
C ILE A 61 4.56 2.11 -2.52
N ILE A 62 5.20 2.71 -3.53
CA ILE A 62 4.83 2.56 -4.93
C ILE A 62 6.06 2.19 -5.73
N PHE A 63 5.97 1.08 -6.44
CA PHE A 63 7.05 0.56 -7.26
C PHE A 63 6.63 0.52 -8.73
N ILE A 64 7.54 0.91 -9.61
CA ILE A 64 7.38 0.78 -11.06
C ILE A 64 8.60 0.05 -11.61
N THR A 65 8.36 -0.95 -12.44
CA THR A 65 9.42 -1.82 -12.94
C THR A 65 9.05 -2.49 -14.25
N SER A 66 9.95 -3.29 -14.81
CA SER A 66 9.67 -4.13 -15.97
C SER A 66 8.86 -5.36 -15.59
N SER A 67 8.09 -5.91 -16.54
CA SER A 67 7.32 -7.15 -16.32
C SER A 67 8.18 -8.32 -15.79
N ASP A 68 9.43 -8.44 -16.23
CA ASP A 68 10.33 -9.52 -15.77
C ASP A 68 10.68 -9.40 -14.29
N ILE A 69 10.91 -8.17 -13.81
CA ILE A 69 11.19 -7.91 -12.39
C ILE A 69 9.91 -8.04 -11.59
N PHE A 70 8.78 -7.52 -12.11
CA PHE A 70 7.46 -7.64 -11.49
C PHE A 70 7.15 -9.09 -11.10
N MET A 71 7.31 -10.03 -12.04
CA MET A 71 7.03 -11.45 -11.78
C MET A 71 7.89 -12.03 -10.66
N LYS A 72 9.14 -11.58 -10.52
CA LYS A 72 10.06 -12.03 -9.47
C LYS A 72 9.81 -11.38 -8.11
N VAL A 73 9.19 -10.21 -8.10
CA VAL A 73 9.11 -9.33 -6.93
C VAL A 73 7.76 -9.42 -6.24
N HIS A 74 6.65 -9.50 -6.97
CA HIS A 74 5.31 -9.45 -6.37
C HIS A 74 5.09 -10.57 -5.35
N GLU A 75 5.48 -11.82 -5.65
CA GLU A 75 5.38 -12.96 -4.72
C GLU A 75 6.24 -12.80 -3.46
N LYS A 76 7.30 -11.99 -3.53
CA LYS A 76 8.22 -11.75 -2.41
C LYS A 76 7.72 -10.65 -1.48
N VAL A 77 6.87 -9.74 -1.95
CA VAL A 77 6.32 -8.64 -1.15
C VAL A 77 5.68 -9.14 0.15
N PRO A 78 4.71 -10.09 0.14
CA PRO A 78 4.07 -10.54 1.37
C PRO A 78 5.05 -11.27 2.31
N ILE A 79 6.06 -11.95 1.78
CA ILE A 79 7.07 -12.69 2.55
C ILE A 79 8.02 -11.71 3.27
N ILE A 80 8.42 -10.64 2.58
CA ILE A 80 9.37 -9.64 3.07
C ILE A 80 8.72 -8.67 4.06
N PHE A 81 7.41 -8.49 3.97
CA PHE A 81 6.63 -7.69 4.91
C PHE A 81 6.72 -8.28 6.33
N SER A 82 7.72 -7.83 7.09
CA SER A 82 7.85 -8.17 8.50
C SER A 82 6.81 -7.42 9.33
N THR A 83 6.54 -7.90 10.55
CA THR A 83 5.64 -7.25 11.53
C THR A 83 5.96 -5.78 11.82
N LYS A 84 7.11 -5.24 11.39
CA LYS A 84 7.46 -3.81 11.52
C LYS A 84 6.87 -2.92 10.41
N GLN A 85 6.31 -3.49 9.35
CA GLN A 85 5.64 -2.75 8.27
C GLN A 85 4.12 -2.88 8.33
N GLU A 86 3.58 -3.32 9.48
CA GLU A 86 2.17 -3.15 9.77
C GLU A 86 1.75 -1.72 9.40
N TYR A 87 0.58 -1.56 8.79
CA TYR A 87 0.01 -0.28 8.36
C TYR A 87 0.47 0.28 7.00
N THR A 88 1.19 -0.48 6.19
CA THR A 88 1.71 0.04 4.90
C THR A 88 1.01 -0.59 3.68
N ASP A 89 0.71 0.25 2.69
CA ASP A 89 0.17 -0.17 1.40
C ASP A 89 1.31 -0.26 0.39
N VAL A 90 1.43 -1.39 -0.29
CA VAL A 90 2.38 -1.58 -1.38
C VAL A 90 1.62 -1.68 -2.69
N TYR A 91 2.01 -0.85 -3.64
CA TYR A 91 1.53 -0.89 -5.01
C TYR A 91 2.73 -1.14 -5.92
N LEU A 92 2.57 -2.03 -6.88
CA LEU A 92 3.61 -2.41 -7.82
C LEU A 92 3.04 -2.46 -9.23
N LEU A 93 3.72 -1.82 -10.17
CA LEU A 93 3.38 -1.78 -11.59
C LEU A 93 4.53 -2.39 -12.39
N GLY A 94 4.22 -3.39 -13.21
CA GLY A 94 5.13 -4.01 -14.15
C GLY A 94 4.73 -3.69 -15.57
N ILE A 95 5.54 -2.94 -16.32
CA ILE A 95 5.27 -2.61 -17.72
C ILE A 95 6.20 -3.43 -18.64
N LYS A 96 5.67 -3.95 -19.75
CA LYS A 96 6.45 -4.73 -20.72
C LYS A 96 7.52 -3.85 -21.37
N ASN A 97 8.76 -4.33 -21.38
CA ASN A 97 9.93 -3.63 -21.92
C ASN A 97 10.19 -2.24 -21.31
N PHE A 98 9.75 -2.00 -20.07
CA PHE A 98 9.93 -0.72 -19.38
C PHE A 98 11.40 -0.36 -19.19
N ASN A 99 11.74 0.91 -19.45
CA ASN A 99 13.05 1.49 -19.17
C ASN A 99 12.90 2.83 -18.45
N LYS A 100 13.29 2.90 -17.17
CA LYS A 100 13.17 4.12 -16.36
C LYS A 100 13.94 5.31 -16.93
N ASN A 101 15.00 5.07 -17.69
CA ASN A 101 15.84 6.11 -18.29
C ASN A 101 15.25 6.65 -19.61
N ASN A 102 14.23 5.98 -20.15
CA ASN A 102 13.57 6.33 -21.39
C ASN A 102 12.07 6.01 -21.31
N ILE A 103 11.35 6.78 -20.50
CA ILE A 103 9.90 6.66 -20.32
C ILE A 103 9.21 7.34 -21.49
N ASP A 104 8.52 6.57 -22.32
CA ASP A 104 7.76 7.12 -23.45
C ASP A 104 6.34 7.56 -23.05
N GLN A 105 5.58 8.08 -24.02
CA GLN A 105 4.22 8.57 -23.78
C GLN A 105 3.24 7.47 -23.34
N ILE A 106 3.44 6.23 -23.81
CA ILE A 106 2.58 5.10 -23.46
C ILE A 106 2.88 4.68 -22.02
N ASP A 107 4.16 4.62 -21.63
CA ASP A 107 4.56 4.38 -20.25
C ASP A 107 3.99 5.45 -19.32
N ASP A 108 4.16 6.73 -19.64
CA ASP A 108 3.61 7.84 -18.85
C ASP A 108 2.09 7.74 -18.68
N LYS A 109 1.37 7.38 -19.75
CA LYS A 109 -0.09 7.14 -19.70
C LYS A 109 -0.45 5.98 -18.77
N ILE A 110 0.26 4.86 -18.85
CA ILE A 110 0.04 3.71 -17.96
C ILE A 110 0.32 4.09 -16.50
N ILE A 111 1.44 4.79 -16.24
CA ILE A 111 1.83 5.23 -14.90
C ILE A 111 0.80 6.19 -14.31
N LYS A 112 0.32 7.17 -15.09
CA LYS A 112 -0.74 8.10 -14.66
C LYS A 112 -2.04 7.38 -14.33
N ASN A 113 -2.46 6.42 -15.16
CA ASN A 113 -3.65 5.63 -14.89
C ASN A 113 -3.51 4.82 -13.59
N PHE A 114 -2.36 4.18 -13.40
CA PHE A 114 -2.07 3.45 -12.17
C PHE A 114 -2.11 4.36 -10.92
N ILE A 115 -1.48 5.53 -10.98
CA ILE A 115 -1.52 6.52 -9.89
C ILE A 115 -2.95 6.98 -9.60
N ASN A 116 -3.74 7.25 -10.65
CA ASN A 116 -5.15 7.64 -10.50
C ASN A 116 -5.98 6.55 -9.80
N ASP A 117 -5.72 5.28 -10.11
CA ASP A 117 -6.41 4.16 -9.45
C ASP A 117 -6.03 4.07 -7.96
N ILE A 118 -4.77 4.34 -7.60
CA ILE A 118 -4.34 4.45 -6.19
C ILE A 118 -5.10 5.58 -5.49
N ILE A 119 -5.19 6.77 -6.11
CA ILE A 119 -5.91 7.92 -5.53
C ILE A 119 -7.38 7.58 -5.31
N LYS A 120 -8.03 6.98 -6.33
CA LYS A 120 -9.44 6.57 -6.25
C LYS A 120 -9.66 5.58 -5.11
N TYR A 121 -8.82 4.55 -5.00
CA TYR A 121 -8.90 3.56 -3.93
C TYR A 121 -8.79 4.23 -2.56
N ARG A 122 -7.78 5.08 -2.37
CA ARG A 122 -7.54 5.77 -1.08
C ARG A 122 -8.69 6.69 -0.70
N ASN A 123 -9.24 7.44 -1.66
CA ASN A 123 -10.38 8.32 -1.43
C ASN A 123 -11.64 7.52 -1.08
N PHE A 124 -11.91 6.42 -1.78
CA PHE A 124 -13.06 5.54 -1.51
C PHE A 124 -13.02 4.96 -0.09
N HIS A 125 -11.82 4.67 0.42
CA HIS A 125 -11.61 4.17 1.78
C HIS A 125 -11.36 5.27 2.83
N ASN A 126 -11.61 6.55 2.51
CA ASN A 126 -11.41 7.69 3.42
C ASN A 126 -9.99 7.74 4.04
N LEU A 127 -8.98 7.30 3.28
CA LEU A 127 -7.57 7.44 3.66
C LEU A 127 -7.08 8.85 3.36
N GLN A 128 -5.91 9.23 3.87
CA GLN A 128 -5.33 10.56 3.62
C GLN A 128 -5.35 10.90 2.13
N GLN A 129 -6.00 12.03 1.81
CA GLN A 129 -6.11 12.55 0.46
C GLN A 129 -4.74 12.99 -0.02
N ASN A 130 -4.26 12.30 -1.04
CA ASN A 130 -2.98 12.58 -1.67
C ASN A 130 -3.26 13.04 -3.10
N ASN A 131 -2.72 14.20 -3.48
CA ASN A 131 -2.81 14.66 -4.86
C ASN A 131 -1.85 13.85 -5.76
N ILE A 132 -2.02 14.00 -7.08
CA ILE A 132 -1.22 13.29 -8.07
C ILE A 132 0.28 13.59 -7.94
N GLU A 133 0.63 14.82 -7.59
CA GLU A 133 2.01 15.27 -7.40
C GLU A 133 2.66 14.54 -6.21
N PHE A 134 1.96 14.46 -5.08
CA PHE A 134 2.44 13.74 -3.90
C PHE A 134 2.65 12.26 -4.21
N ILE A 135 1.66 11.59 -4.82
CA ILE A 135 1.79 10.16 -5.13
C ILE A 135 2.93 9.92 -6.14
N SER A 136 3.00 10.75 -7.18
CA SER A 136 4.09 10.70 -8.17
C SER A 136 5.46 10.86 -7.52
N SER A 137 5.60 11.74 -6.52
CA SER A 137 6.87 11.96 -5.80
C SER A 137 7.34 10.77 -4.97
N ARG A 138 6.44 9.82 -4.68
CA ARG A 138 6.73 8.60 -3.88
C ARG A 138 7.02 7.38 -4.74
N VAL A 139 6.92 7.49 -6.06
CA VAL A 139 7.24 6.41 -6.99
C VAL A 139 8.72 6.07 -6.88
N SER A 140 9.00 4.79 -6.64
CA SER A 140 10.34 4.22 -6.69
C SER A 140 10.47 3.28 -7.87
N TYR A 141 11.48 3.49 -8.73
CA TYR A 141 11.74 2.61 -9.86
C TYR A 141 12.63 1.43 -9.43
N LEU A 142 12.14 0.21 -9.59
CA LEU A 142 12.92 -1.00 -9.29
C LEU A 142 13.66 -1.47 -10.54
N GLU A 143 14.99 -1.55 -10.45
CA GLU A 143 15.85 -2.10 -11.52
C GLU A 143 16.30 -3.54 -11.23
N ASP A 144 16.19 -3.97 -9.98
CA ASP A 144 16.54 -5.31 -9.55
C ASP A 144 15.44 -5.88 -8.63
N ASN A 145 15.60 -7.14 -8.25
CA ASN A 145 14.66 -7.83 -7.37
C ASN A 145 14.97 -7.65 -5.87
N ASN A 146 15.84 -6.70 -5.50
CA ASN A 146 16.25 -6.46 -4.13
C ASN A 146 15.30 -5.46 -3.44
N LEU A 147 14.14 -5.98 -3.02
CA LEU A 147 13.15 -5.23 -2.26
C LEU A 147 13.67 -4.66 -0.93
N CYS A 148 14.74 -5.22 -0.36
CA CYS A 148 15.29 -4.78 0.93
C CYS A 148 15.93 -3.39 0.88
N LYS A 149 16.16 -2.83 -0.31
CA LYS A 149 16.53 -1.42 -0.48
C LYS A 149 15.40 -0.47 -0.08
N PHE A 150 14.15 -0.92 -0.18
CA PHE A 150 12.95 -0.10 0.00
C PHE A 150 12.06 -0.59 1.14
N LEU A 151 12.15 -1.88 1.49
CA LEU A 151 11.40 -2.51 2.56
C LEU A 151 12.31 -2.93 3.71
N ASN A 152 11.76 -2.90 4.93
CA ASN A 152 12.46 -3.39 6.12
C ASN A 152 12.47 -4.91 6.16
N CYS A 153 13.48 -5.52 5.54
CA CYS A 153 13.72 -6.95 5.60
C CYS A 153 14.25 -7.38 6.97
N LYS A 154 13.76 -8.52 7.49
CA LYS A 154 14.44 -9.20 8.59
C LYS A 154 15.82 -9.62 8.10
N ARG A 155 16.89 -9.18 8.79
CA ARG A 155 18.21 -9.81 8.62
C ARG A 155 18.07 -11.27 9.03
N ALA A 156 18.56 -12.18 8.20
CA ALA A 156 18.71 -13.59 8.59
C ALA A 156 19.50 -13.61 9.90
N ARG A 157 18.90 -14.19 10.94
CA ARG A 157 19.60 -14.53 12.18
C ARG A 157 20.28 -15.86 12.00
#